data_AF-M0ZHD5-F1
#
_entry.id   AF-M0ZHD5-F1
#
_cell.length_a   1.000
_cell.length_b   1.000
_cell.length_c   1.000
_cell.angle_alpha   90.00
_cell.angle_beta   90.00
_cell.angle_gamma   90.00
#
_symmetry.space_group_name_H-M   'P 1'
#
loop_
_entity.id
_entity.type
_entity.pdbx_description
1 polymer ?
#
loop_
_entity_poly.entity_id
_entity_poly.type
_entity_poly.pdbx_seq_one_letter_code
_entity_poly.pdbx_strand_id
1 'polypeptide(L)' 'MQGEELRKQIGAAAYVECSSKTQQNVKAVFDTAIKVVLQPPRRLEVSSKKRHRSTGCSIVRGIVCGGCDAV' A
#
# COMPACT_ATOMS: atom_id res chain seq x y z
N MET A 1 -4.30 -3.45 -20.73
CA MET A 1 -4.46 -2.09 -21.29
C MET A 1 -3.21 -1.29 -20.99
N GLN A 2 -2.79 -0.41 -21.91
CA GLN A 2 -1.56 0.37 -21.77
C GLN A 2 -1.61 1.35 -20.58
N GLY A 3 -2.77 1.97 -20.30
CA GLY A 3 -2.91 2.91 -19.19
C GLY A 3 -2.76 2.27 -17.80
N GLU A 4 -3.31 1.06 -17.62
CA GLU A 4 -3.12 0.28 -16.38
C GLU A 4 -1.66 -0.15 -16.18
N GLU A 5 -0.95 -0.43 -17.27
CA GLU A 5 0.47 -0.76 -17.22
C GLU A 5 1.30 0.47 -16.79
N LEU A 6 1.03 1.63 -17.37
CA LEU A 6 1.67 2.89 -16.97
C LEU A 6 1.41 3.23 -15.50
N ARG A 7 0.18 3.05 -15.01
CA ARG A 7 -0.17 3.25 -13.59
C ARG A 7 0.77 2.46 -12.67
N LYS A 8 1.00 1.18 -12.99
CA LYS A 8 1.90 0.32 -12.20
C LYS A 8 3.34 0.82 -12.26
N GLN A 9 3.82 1.19 -13.45
CA GLN A 9 5.20 1.65 -13.66
C GLN A 9 5.53 2.91 -12.85
N ILE A 10 4.59 3.85 -12.75
CA ILE A 10 4.78 5.10 -11.98
C ILE A 10 4.35 5.00 -10.51
N GLY A 11 3.82 3.85 -10.09
CA GLY A 11 3.32 3.65 -8.72
C GLY A 11 2.09 4.50 -8.37
N ALA A 12 1.27 4.86 -9.35
CA ALA A 12 0.06 5.66 -9.12
C ALA A 12 -1.03 4.85 -8.42
N ALA A 13 -1.84 5.52 -7.59
CA ALA A 13 -2.88 4.87 -6.80
C ALA A 13 -3.99 4.24 -7.66
N ALA A 14 -4.39 4.90 -8.75
CA ALA A 14 -5.48 4.47 -9.62
C ALA A 14 -5.30 4.98 -11.05
N TYR A 15 -6.01 4.36 -11.98
CA TYR A 15 -6.16 4.78 -13.37
C TYR A 15 -7.64 4.79 -13.71
N VAL A 16 -8.11 5.86 -14.36
CA VAL A 16 -9.51 6.06 -14.72
C VAL A 16 -9.56 6.70 -16.09
N GLU A 17 -10.12 6.00 -17.08
CA GLU A 17 -10.47 6.60 -18.37
C GLU A 17 -11.75 7.43 -18.21
N CYS A 18 -11.76 8.65 -18.74
CA CYS A 18 -12.92 9.54 -18.66
C CYS A 18 -13.11 10.37 -19.94
N SER A 19 -14.31 10.91 -20.11
CA SER A 19 -14.65 11.83 -21.20
C SER A 19 -15.50 12.97 -20.66
N SER A 20 -14.96 14.19 -20.68
CA SER A 20 -15.72 15.39 -20.29
C SER A 20 -16.85 15.70 -21.26
N LYS A 21 -16.78 15.25 -22.52
CA LYS A 21 -17.83 15.47 -23.53
C LYS A 21 -19.10 14.68 -23.21
N THR A 22 -18.94 13.42 -22.82
CA THR A 22 -20.05 12.51 -22.49
C THR A 22 -20.29 12.39 -20.98
N GLN A 23 -19.50 13.10 -20.17
CA GLN A 23 -19.47 13.02 -18.71
C GLN A 23 -19.15 11.61 -18.17
N GLN A 24 -18.63 10.72 -19.02
CA GLN A 24 -18.27 9.37 -18.63
C GLN A 24 -17.12 9.40 -17.62
N ASN A 25 -17.34 8.78 -16.46
CA ASN A 25 -16.38 8.62 -15.36
C ASN A 25 -15.79 9.91 -14.76
N VAL A 26 -16.30 11.09 -15.11
CA VAL A 26 -15.80 12.37 -14.56
C VAL A 26 -15.94 12.39 -13.04
N LYS A 27 -17.10 11.98 -12.50
CA LYS A 27 -17.30 11.84 -11.04
C LYS A 27 -16.34 10.81 -10.43
N ALA A 28 -16.08 9.71 -11.13
CA ALA A 28 -15.22 8.64 -10.63
C ALA A 28 -13.76 9.11 -10.45
N VAL A 29 -13.25 10.02 -11.29
CA VAL A 29 -11.93 10.63 -11.12
C VAL A 29 -11.82 11.32 -9.76
N PHE A 30 -12.77 12.18 -9.44
CA PHE A 30 -12.75 12.95 -8.17
C PHE A 30 -13.08 12.09 -6.96
N ASP A 31 -14.06 11.18 -7.05
CA ASP A 31 -14.35 10.23 -5.98
C ASP A 31 -13.13 9.37 -5.63
N THR A 32 -12.37 8.95 -6.65
CA THR A 32 -11.16 8.15 -6.46
C THR A 32 -10.06 8.97 -5.78
N ALA A 33 -9.84 10.22 -6.20
CA ALA A 33 -8.88 11.11 -5.54
C ALA A 33 -9.23 11.32 -4.06
N ILE A 34 -10.50 11.59 -3.75
CA ILE A 34 -10.99 11.75 -2.37
C ILE A 34 -10.76 10.46 -1.58
N LYS A 35 -11.13 9.30 -2.12
CA LYS A 35 -10.92 8.01 -1.45
C LYS A 35 -9.44 7.72 -1.18
N VAL A 36 -8.54 8.05 -2.11
CA VAL A 36 -7.09 7.85 -1.94
C VAL A 36 -6.55 8.68 -0.77
N VAL A 37 -7.05 9.90 -0.59
CA VAL A 37 -6.62 10.78 0.50
C VAL A 37 -7.23 10.38 1.84
N LEU A 38 -8.49 9.94 1.86
CA LEU A 38 -9.19 9.62 3.11
C LEU A 38 -8.93 8.20 3.63
N GLN A 39 -8.66 7.23 2.75
CA GLN A 39 -8.41 5.87 3.16
C GLN A 39 -6.98 5.72 3.69
N PRO A 40 -6.77 4.93 4.77
CA PRO A 40 -5.42 4.56 5.18
C PRO A 40 -4.64 4.02 3.99
N PRO A 41 -3.34 4.31 3.88
CA PRO A 41 -2.53 3.84 2.76
C PRO A 41 -2.63 2.32 2.69
N ARG A 42 -3.38 1.83 1.70
CA ARG A 42 -3.29 0.43 1.31
C ARG A 42 -1.84 0.23 0.92
N ARG A 43 -1.19 -0.85 1.35
CA ARG A 43 0.14 -1.18 0.85
C ARG A 43 0.01 -1.22 -0.66
N LEU A 44 0.47 -0.15 -1.32
CA LEU A 44 0.73 -0.20 -2.73
C LEU A 44 1.73 -1.34 -2.83
N GLU A 45 1.41 -2.36 -3.61
CA GLU A 45 2.34 -3.39 -4.07
C GLU A 45 3.40 -2.72 -4.96
N VAL A 46 4.02 -1.63 -4.49
CA VAL A 46 5.42 -1.37 -4.77
C VAL A 46 6.07 -2.63 -4.28
N SER A 47 6.66 -3.37 -5.22
CA SER A 47 7.57 -4.46 -4.97
C SER A 47 8.48 -4.06 -3.81
N SER A 48 8.02 -4.42 -2.62
CA SER A 48 8.83 -4.40 -1.44
C SER A 48 9.87 -5.42 -1.84
N LYS A 49 11.07 -4.98 -2.21
CA LYS A 49 12.26 -5.78 -1.96
C LYS A 49 12.01 -6.29 -0.56
N LYS A 50 11.74 -7.59 -0.42
CA LYS A 50 11.61 -8.25 0.87
C LYS A 50 12.92 -7.90 1.56
N ARG A 51 12.93 -6.81 2.34
CA ARG A 51 13.96 -6.58 3.32
C ARG A 51 13.79 -7.80 4.18
N HIS A 52 14.76 -8.68 4.04
CA HIS A 52 14.95 -9.88 4.81
C HIS A 52 14.73 -9.51 6.29
N ARG A 53 13.49 -9.62 6.78
CA ARG A 53 13.20 -9.66 8.20
C ARG A 53 13.48 -11.09 8.58
N SER A 54 14.77 -11.34 8.80
CA SER A 54 15.20 -12.45 9.63
C SER A 54 14.43 -12.36 10.94
N THR A 55 13.64 -13.41 11.18
CA THR A 55 13.54 -14.11 12.46
C THR A 55 13.16 -13.28 13.69
N GLY A 56 12.00 -13.59 14.29
CA GLY A 56 11.78 -13.27 15.70
C GLY A 56 10.32 -13.20 16.13
N CYS A 57 9.89 -14.23 16.86
CA CYS A 57 8.59 -14.46 17.49
C CYS A 57 8.00 -13.30 18.32
N SER A 58 6.66 -13.31 18.36
CA SER A 58 5.79 -13.10 19.53
C SER A 58 6.23 -12.08 20.59
N ILE A 59 5.73 -10.84 20.53
CA ILE A 59 5.69 -9.96 21.71
C ILE A 59 4.66 -10.55 22.69
N VAL A 60 5.16 -11.37 23.61
CA VAL A 60 4.48 -11.67 24.87
C VAL A 60 4.49 -10.40 25.72
N ARG A 61 3.31 -9.80 25.94
CA ARG A 61 3.09 -8.85 27.04
C ARG A 61 2.97 -9.68 28.32
N GLY A 62 4.05 -9.77 29.11
CA GLY A 62 3.98 -10.35 30.45
C GLY A 62 5.32 -10.79 31.01
N ILE A 63 5.83 -10.01 31.97
CA ILE A 63 6.41 -10.48 33.24
C ILE A 63 7.69 -11.34 33.17
N VAL A 64 8.81 -10.66 33.49
CA VAL A 64 9.88 -11.05 34.44
C VAL A 64 10.94 -12.12 34.09
N CYS A 65 12.19 -11.67 34.34
CA CYS A 65 13.39 -12.35 34.86
C CYS A 65 14.20 -13.29 33.96
N GLY A 66 15.47 -12.92 33.78
CA GLY A 66 16.55 -13.72 34.35
C GLY A 66 17.67 -14.16 33.41
N GLY A 67 18.89 -13.70 33.71
CA GLY A 67 20.11 -14.49 33.55
C GLY A 67 21.01 -14.16 32.35
N CYS A 68 22.18 -13.58 32.64
CA CYS A 68 23.36 -13.56 31.78
C CYS A 68 24.12 -14.91 31.88
N ASP A 69 24.98 -15.14 30.88
CA ASP A 69 26.11 -16.07 30.82
C ASP A 69 25.85 -17.54 30.46
N ALA A 70 26.44 -17.96 29.33
CA ALA A 70 26.96 -19.30 29.11
C ALA A 70 28.07 -19.27 28.04
N VAL A 71 29.31 -19.40 28.52
CA VAL A 71 30.54 -19.98 27.93
C VAL A 71 30.82 -19.86 26.43
#